data_AF-X1J5Q9-F1
#
_entry.id   AF-X1J5Q9-F1
#
_cell.length_a   1.000
_cell.length_b   1.000
_cell.length_c   1.000
_cell.angle_alpha   90.00
_cell.angle_beta   90.00
_cell.angle_gamma   90.00
#
_symmetry.space_group_name_H-M   'P 1'
#
loop_
_entity.id
_entity.type
_entity.pdbx_description
1 polymer ?
#
loop_
_entity_poly.entity_id
_entity_poly.type
_entity_poly.pdbx_seq_one_letter_code
_entity_poly.pdbx_strand_id
1 'polypeptide(L)'
;GPVYVYVKNGRITRMEPLQLGPDDAESWVIEARGKKFSPPRKAMVSPFTLAERSRTYTSERVLYPLKRVDFNPKGDRKAQNRGKSGYKRISWDEALDILTDELVRLYQTYGPGAVLSTTSSHHNWGNIGYRHSAFLRFMGILGSTVSDHNPDSWEGWHWGGMHTWGFAWRLGIPEQYDLLEDALKHTEMIVYWSSDPESTTGIYAGQESTMRRFWLKELGVKMIFIDPYYNFTAINFADKWFA
;
A
#
# COMPACT_ATOMS: atom_id res chain seq x y z
N GLY A 1 -4.69 -7.85 -2.42
CA GLY A 1 -4.76 -9.24 -1.91
C GLY A 1 -4.30 -10.22 -2.97
N PRO A 2 -4.13 -11.51 -2.62
CA PRO A 2 -3.69 -12.54 -3.56
C PRO A 2 -4.78 -12.86 -4.61
N VAL A 3 -4.35 -13.18 -5.83
CA VAL A 3 -5.22 -13.46 -6.98
C VAL A 3 -4.68 -14.62 -7.80
N TYR A 4 -5.59 -15.35 -8.44
CA TYR A 4 -5.26 -16.18 -9.59
C TYR A 4 -5.14 -15.30 -10.84
N VAL A 5 -4.10 -15.53 -11.64
CA VAL A 5 -3.86 -14.83 -12.90
C VAL A 5 -3.96 -15.81 -14.04
N TYR A 6 -4.89 -15.55 -14.96
CA TYR A 6 -5.16 -16.40 -16.11
C TYR A 6 -4.48 -15.81 -17.34
N VAL A 7 -3.66 -16.63 -18.01
CA VAL A 7 -2.84 -16.20 -19.13
C VAL A 7 -3.13 -17.07 -20.35
N LYS A 8 -3.36 -16.45 -21.50
CA LYS A 8 -3.49 -17.12 -22.80
C LYS A 8 -2.62 -16.40 -23.81
N ASN A 9 -1.78 -17.15 -24.53
CA ASN A 9 -0.88 -16.61 -25.56
C ASN A 9 -0.02 -15.43 -25.05
N GLY A 10 0.53 -15.55 -23.84
CA GLY A 10 1.36 -14.52 -23.22
C GLY A 10 0.61 -13.26 -22.76
N ARG A 11 -0.73 -13.25 -22.76
CA ARG A 11 -1.55 -12.12 -22.29
C ARG A 11 -2.42 -12.50 -21.11
N ILE A 12 -2.50 -11.62 -20.13
CA ILE A 12 -3.43 -11.73 -19.00
C ILE A 12 -4.85 -11.53 -19.54
N THR A 13 -5.68 -12.56 -19.40
CA THR A 13 -7.09 -12.53 -19.81
C THR A 13 -7.99 -12.17 -18.64
N ARG A 14 -7.69 -12.65 -17.43
CA ARG A 14 -8.50 -12.44 -16.23
C ARG A 14 -7.66 -12.51 -14.96
N MET A 15 -8.11 -11.80 -13.91
CA MET A 15 -7.58 -11.88 -12.56
C MET A 15 -8.77 -12.10 -11.61
N GLU A 16 -8.68 -13.10 -10.73
CA GLU A 16 -9.74 -13.44 -9.78
C GLU A 16 -9.18 -13.62 -8.37
N PRO A 17 -9.99 -13.39 -7.32
CA PRO A 17 -9.57 -13.69 -5.96
C PRO A 17 -9.13 -15.14 -5.81
N LEU A 18 -8.08 -15.37 -5.01
CA LEU A 18 -7.64 -16.71 -4.66
C LEU A 18 -8.77 -17.48 -3.95
N GLN A 19 -8.99 -18.73 -4.33
CA GLN A 19 -9.90 -19.66 -3.65
C GLN A 19 -9.08 -20.80 -3.08
N LEU A 20 -9.34 -21.17 -1.82
CA LEU A 20 -8.69 -22.29 -1.15
C LEU A 20 -9.45 -23.58 -1.44
N GLY A 21 -8.72 -24.62 -1.83
CA GLY A 21 -9.25 -25.93 -2.13
C GLY A 21 -9.39 -26.81 -0.88
N PRO A 22 -9.86 -28.07 -1.07
CA PRO A 22 -9.94 -29.09 -0.03
C PRO A 22 -8.57 -29.53 0.51
N ASP A 23 -7.51 -29.41 -0.29
CA ASP A 23 -6.15 -29.82 0.11
C ASP A 23 -5.40 -28.73 0.91
N ASP A 24 -5.93 -27.50 0.94
CA ASP A 24 -5.41 -26.42 1.75
C ASP A 24 -5.82 -26.60 3.22
N ALA A 25 -4.96 -26.18 4.16
CA ALA A 25 -5.23 -26.29 5.59
C ALA A 25 -6.60 -25.72 6.02
N GLU A 26 -7.17 -26.25 7.10
CA GLU A 26 -8.47 -25.80 7.59
C GLU A 26 -8.46 -24.38 8.15
N SER A 27 -9.58 -23.67 7.94
CA SER A 27 -9.79 -22.35 8.53
C SER A 27 -9.90 -22.46 10.05
N TRP A 28 -9.46 -21.43 10.77
CA TRP A 28 -9.71 -21.31 12.20
C TRP A 28 -11.21 -21.18 12.50
N VAL A 29 -11.60 -21.54 13.72
CA VAL A 29 -12.97 -21.44 14.23
C VAL A 29 -12.95 -20.78 15.59
N ILE A 30 -13.80 -19.77 15.80
CA ILE A 30 -14.03 -19.13 17.09
C ILE A 30 -15.43 -19.49 17.58
N GLU A 31 -15.54 -19.99 18.81
CA GLU A 31 -16.82 -20.21 19.47
C GLU A 31 -17.12 -19.05 20.42
N ALA A 32 -18.24 -18.36 20.20
CA ALA A 32 -18.65 -17.24 21.03
C ALA A 32 -20.18 -17.14 21.09
N ARG A 33 -20.71 -16.92 22.31
CA ARG A 33 -22.15 -16.73 22.56
C ARG A 33 -23.03 -17.83 21.95
N GLY A 34 -22.57 -19.08 22.02
CA GLY A 34 -23.28 -20.25 21.48
C GLY A 34 -23.26 -20.38 19.95
N LYS A 35 -22.50 -19.55 19.25
CA LYS A 35 -22.29 -19.62 17.79
C LYS A 35 -20.84 -19.99 17.46
N LYS A 36 -20.63 -20.53 16.26
CA LYS A 36 -19.30 -20.78 15.69
C LYS A 36 -19.07 -19.84 14.50
N PHE A 37 -17.91 -19.18 14.49
CA PHE A 37 -17.52 -18.23 13.45
C PHE A 37 -16.26 -18.73 12.75
N SER A 38 -16.29 -18.77 11.42
CA SER A 38 -15.14 -19.18 10.61
C SER A 38 -15.12 -18.39 9.29
N PRO A 39 -13.94 -17.95 8.82
CA PRO A 39 -13.84 -17.15 7.61
C PRO A 39 -14.15 -17.98 6.36
N PRO A 40 -14.53 -17.33 5.25
CA PRO A 40 -14.74 -18.01 3.99
C PRO A 40 -13.40 -18.54 3.45
N ARG A 41 -13.43 -19.68 2.74
CA ARG A 41 -12.26 -20.28 2.10
C ARG A 41 -11.86 -19.59 0.78
N LYS A 42 -11.79 -18.26 0.80
CA LYS A 42 -11.38 -17.42 -0.33
C LYS A 42 -10.75 -16.12 0.15
N ALA A 43 -9.82 -15.58 -0.62
CA ALA A 43 -9.30 -14.24 -0.41
C ALA A 43 -10.35 -13.18 -0.80
N MET A 44 -10.41 -12.14 0.00
CA MET A 44 -11.25 -10.95 -0.19
C MET A 44 -10.34 -9.81 -0.64
N VAL A 45 -10.33 -9.51 -1.94
CA VAL A 45 -9.40 -8.53 -2.52
C VAL A 45 -10.01 -7.13 -2.64
N SER A 46 -9.16 -6.10 -2.61
CA SER A 46 -9.60 -4.72 -2.83
C SER A 46 -10.05 -4.51 -4.29
N PRO A 47 -10.98 -3.57 -4.56
CA PRO A 47 -11.43 -3.26 -5.93
C PRO A 47 -10.29 -2.93 -6.90
N PHE A 48 -9.29 -2.16 -6.45
CA PHE A 48 -8.13 -1.82 -7.30
C PHE A 48 -7.26 -3.04 -7.67
N THR A 49 -7.27 -4.12 -6.87
CA THR A 49 -6.59 -5.37 -7.22
C THR A 49 -7.25 -6.04 -8.43
N LEU A 50 -8.59 -5.98 -8.52
CA LEU A 50 -9.33 -6.53 -9.66
C LEU A 50 -9.10 -5.73 -10.94
N ALA A 51 -8.72 -4.46 -10.82
CA ALA A 51 -8.40 -3.57 -11.93
C ALA A 51 -6.94 -3.66 -12.41
N GLU A 52 -6.09 -4.51 -11.82
CA GLU A 52 -4.65 -4.54 -12.13
C GLU A 52 -4.32 -4.92 -13.57
N ARG A 53 -5.17 -5.73 -14.22
CA ARG A 53 -5.04 -6.01 -15.64
C ARG A 53 -5.09 -4.72 -16.47
N SER A 54 -6.00 -3.80 -16.14
CA SER A 54 -6.15 -2.52 -16.83
C SER A 54 -4.95 -1.61 -16.58
N ARG A 55 -4.39 -1.62 -15.37
CA ARG A 55 -3.13 -0.89 -15.06
C ARG A 55 -1.94 -1.47 -15.81
N THR A 56 -1.88 -2.80 -15.95
CA THR A 56 -0.79 -3.49 -16.66
C THR A 56 -0.76 -3.12 -18.15
N TYR A 57 -1.93 -3.01 -18.77
CA TYR A 57 -2.10 -2.73 -20.21
C TYR A 57 -2.59 -1.31 -20.53
N THR A 58 -2.43 -0.37 -19.60
CA THR A 58 -2.84 1.03 -19.81
C THR A 58 -2.10 1.68 -20.98
N SER A 59 -2.78 2.57 -21.72
CA SER A 59 -2.16 3.40 -22.77
C SER A 59 -1.08 4.33 -22.22
N GLU A 60 -1.19 4.69 -20.94
CA GLU A 60 -0.28 5.60 -20.24
C GLU A 60 1.00 4.91 -19.73
N ARG A 61 1.21 3.63 -20.08
CA ARG A 61 2.39 2.88 -19.62
C ARG A 61 3.64 3.45 -20.29
N VAL A 62 4.65 3.78 -19.49
CA VAL A 62 6.00 4.07 -20.00
C VAL A 62 6.59 2.76 -20.56
N LEU A 63 6.61 2.64 -21.89
CA LEU A 63 7.06 1.44 -22.61
C LEU A 63 8.57 1.43 -22.90
N TYR A 64 9.18 2.61 -23.00
CA TYR A 64 10.58 2.78 -23.39
C TYR A 64 11.22 3.90 -22.58
N PRO A 65 12.55 3.94 -22.47
CA PRO A 65 13.27 5.11 -22.00
C PRO A 65 12.92 6.35 -22.82
N LEU A 66 12.71 7.47 -22.11
CA LEU A 66 12.33 8.76 -22.68
C LEU A 66 13.31 9.82 -22.22
N LYS A 67 13.68 10.73 -23.13
CA LYS A 67 14.54 11.89 -22.85
C LYS A 67 13.82 13.16 -23.25
N ARG A 68 13.86 14.18 -22.38
CA ARG A 68 13.29 15.50 -22.70
C ARG A 68 14.00 16.05 -23.94
N VAL A 69 13.23 16.54 -24.91
CA VAL A 69 13.74 16.87 -26.26
C VAL A 69 14.86 17.91 -26.24
N ASP A 70 14.83 18.81 -25.26
CA ASP A 70 15.72 19.96 -25.14
C ASP A 70 16.78 19.82 -24.03
N PHE A 71 16.86 18.66 -23.38
CA PHE A 71 17.88 18.39 -22.36
C PHE A 71 19.21 18.00 -23.01
N ASN A 72 20.27 18.80 -22.83
CA ASN A 72 21.63 18.45 -23.23
C ASN A 72 22.55 18.31 -22.00
N PRO A 73 22.99 17.10 -21.62
CA PRO A 73 23.84 16.91 -20.43
C PRO A 73 25.23 17.57 -20.56
N LYS A 74 25.74 17.71 -21.79
CA LYS A 74 27.05 18.30 -22.12
C LYS A 74 26.97 19.78 -22.53
N GLY A 75 25.81 20.42 -22.36
CA GLY A 75 25.59 21.81 -22.74
C GLY A 75 24.47 22.45 -21.91
N ASP A 76 23.64 23.28 -22.53
CA ASP A 76 22.49 23.88 -21.87
C ASP A 76 21.44 22.81 -21.51
N ARG A 77 21.19 22.66 -20.21
CA ARG A 77 20.28 21.66 -19.65
C ARG A 77 18.82 22.13 -19.64
N LYS A 78 18.57 23.43 -19.82
CA LYS A 78 17.22 24.02 -19.85
C LYS A 78 16.33 23.58 -18.69
N ALA A 79 16.82 23.77 -17.45
CA ALA A 79 16.10 23.34 -16.25
C ALA A 79 14.69 23.94 -16.12
N GLN A 80 14.52 25.20 -16.55
CA GLN A 80 13.27 25.96 -16.59
C GLN A 80 12.18 25.37 -17.51
N ASN A 81 12.54 24.41 -18.36
CA ASN A 81 11.63 23.72 -19.28
C ASN A 81 11.11 22.38 -18.75
N ARG A 82 11.52 21.96 -17.54
CA ARG A 82 10.90 20.81 -16.85
C ARG A 82 9.39 21.06 -16.67
N GLY A 83 8.56 20.12 -17.10
CA GLY A 83 7.09 20.24 -17.10
C GLY A 83 6.50 20.99 -18.30
N LYS A 84 7.32 21.43 -19.27
CA LYS A 84 6.87 22.16 -20.49
C LYS A 84 7.24 21.43 -21.78
N SER A 85 8.51 21.06 -21.93
CA SER A 85 9.00 20.42 -23.15
C SER A 85 8.60 18.94 -23.22
N GLY A 86 8.35 18.45 -24.44
CA GLY A 86 8.03 17.05 -24.69
C GLY A 86 9.22 16.10 -24.54
N TYR A 87 8.97 14.82 -24.84
CA TYR A 87 9.96 13.75 -24.74
C TYR A 87 10.13 13.03 -26.08
N LYS A 88 11.32 12.53 -26.32
CA LYS A 88 11.62 11.61 -27.41
C LYS A 88 12.06 10.26 -26.84
N ARG A 89 11.77 9.18 -27.57
CA ARG A 89 12.28 7.85 -27.27
C ARG A 89 13.80 7.80 -27.47
N ILE A 90 14.48 7.10 -26.58
CA ILE A 90 15.90 6.73 -26.68
C ILE A 90 16.08 5.24 -26.39
N SER A 91 17.27 4.69 -26.64
CA SER A 91 17.60 3.31 -26.26
C SER A 91 17.85 3.20 -24.75
N TRP A 92 17.86 1.97 -24.24
CA TRP A 92 18.31 1.71 -22.86
C TRP A 92 19.78 2.07 -22.67
N ASP A 93 20.63 1.74 -23.65
CA ASP A 93 22.06 2.07 -23.60
C ASP A 93 22.28 3.59 -23.51
N GLU A 94 21.63 4.39 -24.36
CA GLU A 94 21.73 5.87 -24.30
C GLU A 94 21.23 6.40 -22.94
N ALA A 95 20.15 5.84 -22.39
CA ALA A 95 19.61 6.28 -21.11
C ALA A 95 20.57 5.97 -19.94
N LEU A 96 21.18 4.78 -19.95
CA LEU A 96 22.13 4.33 -18.94
C LEU A 96 23.47 5.07 -19.05
N ASP A 97 23.95 5.33 -20.27
CA ASP A 97 25.16 6.13 -20.50
C ASP A 97 24.99 7.55 -19.94
N ILE A 98 23.87 8.22 -20.26
CA ILE A 98 23.58 9.56 -19.72
C ILE A 98 23.51 9.54 -18.19
N LEU A 99 22.86 8.53 -17.60
CA LEU A 99 22.74 8.41 -16.15
C LEU A 99 24.11 8.18 -15.49
N THR A 100 24.89 7.24 -16.01
CA THR A 100 26.19 6.86 -15.45
C THR A 100 27.22 7.97 -15.58
N ASP A 101 27.28 8.65 -16.73
CA ASP A 101 28.13 9.84 -16.93
C ASP A 101 27.85 10.92 -15.88
N GLU A 102 26.56 11.19 -15.60
CA GLU A 102 26.17 12.17 -14.59
C GLU A 102 26.49 11.72 -13.17
N LEU A 103 26.28 10.44 -12.83
CA LEU A 103 26.63 9.90 -11.52
C LEU A 103 28.14 9.97 -11.28
N VAL A 104 28.95 9.54 -12.24
CA VAL A 104 30.42 9.62 -12.15
C VAL A 104 30.87 11.06 -11.97
N ARG A 105 30.35 11.99 -12.77
CA ARG A 105 30.65 13.42 -12.65
C ARG A 105 30.30 13.96 -11.26
N LEU A 106 29.10 13.66 -10.76
CA LEU A 106 28.64 14.11 -9.45
C LEU A 106 29.51 13.53 -8.33
N TYR A 107 29.86 12.25 -8.39
CA TYR A 107 30.69 11.60 -7.37
C TYR A 107 32.11 12.14 -7.34
N GLN A 108 32.74 12.34 -8.50
CA GLN A 108 34.09 12.88 -8.58
C GLN A 108 34.15 14.35 -8.13
N THR A 109 33.07 15.12 -8.34
CA THR A 109 33.08 16.57 -8.09
C THR A 109 32.54 16.94 -6.70
N TYR A 110 31.50 16.26 -6.23
CA TYR A 110 30.73 16.64 -5.04
C TYR A 110 30.54 15.48 -4.04
N GLY A 111 30.96 14.27 -4.38
CA GLY A 111 30.77 13.07 -3.57
C GLY A 111 29.34 12.49 -3.65
N PRO A 112 29.12 11.31 -3.03
CA PRO A 112 27.85 10.58 -3.13
C PRO A 112 26.65 11.31 -2.52
N GLY A 113 26.87 12.17 -1.52
CA GLY A 113 25.80 12.97 -0.90
C GLY A 113 25.12 13.96 -1.86
N ALA A 114 25.72 14.28 -3.00
CA ALA A 114 25.11 15.17 -4.00
C ALA A 114 24.01 14.49 -4.84
N VAL A 115 23.90 13.16 -4.79
CA VAL A 115 22.83 12.41 -5.47
C VAL A 115 21.67 12.25 -4.50
N LEU A 116 20.58 12.97 -4.74
CA LEU A 116 19.34 12.81 -3.99
C LEU A 116 18.52 11.66 -4.59
N SER A 117 18.05 10.74 -3.75
CA SER A 117 17.10 9.71 -4.15
C SER A 117 15.97 9.59 -3.13
N THR A 118 14.78 9.24 -3.61
CA THR A 118 13.67 8.84 -2.75
C THR A 118 12.67 8.00 -3.53
N THR A 119 12.00 7.12 -2.82
CA THR A 119 10.79 6.44 -3.27
C THR A 119 9.56 7.10 -2.64
N SER A 120 8.36 6.59 -2.87
CA SER A 120 7.17 6.99 -2.08
C SER A 120 6.80 5.92 -1.05
N SER A 121 5.84 6.20 -0.17
CA SER A 121 5.48 5.37 0.98
C SER A 121 5.13 3.93 0.58
N HIS A 122 4.33 3.79 -0.49
CA HIS A 122 3.87 2.50 -1.03
C HIS A 122 4.60 2.09 -2.32
N HIS A 123 4.57 0.78 -2.61
CA HIS A 123 5.18 0.18 -3.79
C HIS A 123 4.35 -1.02 -4.27
N ASN A 124 4.59 -1.48 -5.51
CA ASN A 124 4.03 -2.74 -5.98
C ASN A 124 4.37 -3.90 -5.04
N TRP A 125 3.40 -4.79 -4.81
CA TRP A 125 3.54 -5.92 -3.92
C TRP A 125 4.61 -6.92 -4.43
N GLY A 126 5.41 -7.45 -3.50
CA GLY A 126 6.47 -8.42 -3.78
C GLY A 126 7.72 -8.12 -2.96
N ASN A 127 8.03 -8.99 -2.00
CA ASN A 127 9.02 -8.71 -0.95
C ASN A 127 10.42 -8.41 -1.50
N ILE A 128 10.89 -9.18 -2.48
CA ILE A 128 12.24 -9.02 -3.06
C ILE A 128 12.36 -7.71 -3.83
N GLY A 129 11.35 -7.38 -4.65
CA GLY A 129 11.33 -6.17 -5.47
C GLY A 129 10.85 -4.92 -4.73
N TYR A 130 10.42 -5.05 -3.48
CA TYR A 130 9.91 -3.93 -2.70
C TYR A 130 11.01 -2.89 -2.45
N ARG A 131 10.62 -1.63 -2.22
CA ARG A 131 11.57 -0.52 -2.02
C ARG A 131 12.56 -0.76 -0.87
N HIS A 132 12.11 -1.42 0.20
CA HIS A 132 12.95 -1.77 1.35
C HIS A 132 13.99 -2.86 1.06
N SER A 133 13.91 -3.53 -0.10
CA SER A 133 14.83 -4.58 -0.53
C SER A 133 15.65 -4.13 -1.73
N ALA A 134 15.09 -4.15 -2.94
CA ALA A 134 15.85 -3.93 -4.17
C ALA A 134 16.41 -2.49 -4.28
N PHE A 135 15.58 -1.49 -3.98
CA PHE A 135 15.99 -0.09 -4.06
C PHE A 135 17.03 0.24 -2.99
N LEU A 136 16.78 -0.09 -1.72
CA LEU A 136 17.77 0.14 -0.66
C LEU A 136 19.09 -0.61 -0.91
N ARG A 137 19.05 -1.83 -1.44
CA ARG A 137 20.27 -2.57 -1.83
C ARG A 137 21.06 -1.81 -2.88
N PHE A 138 20.40 -1.38 -3.97
CA PHE A 138 21.08 -0.68 -5.05
C PHE A 138 21.61 0.69 -4.59
N MET A 139 20.77 1.51 -3.95
CA MET A 139 21.18 2.85 -3.49
C MET A 139 22.24 2.80 -2.38
N GLY A 140 22.22 1.76 -1.53
CA GLY A 140 23.23 1.55 -0.50
C GLY A 140 24.61 1.22 -1.08
N ILE A 141 24.67 0.50 -2.21
CA ILE A 141 25.93 0.26 -2.94
C ILE A 141 26.37 1.53 -3.69
N LEU A 142 25.41 2.20 -4.32
CA LEU A 142 25.66 3.34 -5.20
C LEU A 142 26.10 4.60 -4.43
N GLY A 143 25.55 4.82 -3.24
CA GLY A 143 25.78 6.03 -2.43
C GLY A 143 24.87 7.18 -2.86
N SER A 144 24.05 7.67 -1.93
CA SER A 144 23.12 8.78 -2.15
C SER A 144 22.69 9.44 -0.85
N THR A 145 22.26 10.69 -0.92
CA THR A 145 21.39 11.28 0.10
C THR A 145 19.97 10.76 -0.11
N VAL A 146 19.36 10.22 0.95
CA VAL A 146 17.97 9.77 0.91
C VAL A 146 17.07 10.86 1.49
N SER A 147 16.05 11.29 0.74
CA SER A 147 14.96 12.07 1.33
C SER A 147 14.04 11.10 2.06
N ASP A 148 14.27 10.97 3.36
CA ASP A 148 13.53 10.03 4.21
C ASP A 148 12.05 10.41 4.32
N HIS A 149 11.22 9.42 4.65
CA HIS A 149 9.79 9.60 4.77
C HIS A 149 9.43 10.08 6.17
N ASN A 150 8.53 11.06 6.27
CA ASN A 150 7.81 11.32 7.51
C ASN A 150 6.85 10.14 7.81
N PRO A 151 6.43 9.95 9.08
CA PRO A 151 5.52 8.87 9.46
C PRO A 151 4.06 9.25 9.09
N ASP A 152 3.81 9.50 7.80
CA ASP A 152 2.54 10.00 7.23
C ASP A 152 1.28 9.30 7.74
N SER A 153 1.37 7.98 7.92
CA SER A 153 0.26 7.13 8.33
C SER A 153 0.04 7.14 9.85
N TRP A 154 0.97 7.71 10.61
CA TRP A 154 1.03 7.63 12.07
C TRP A 154 1.18 8.98 12.76
N GLU A 155 1.27 10.10 12.05
CA GLU A 155 1.68 11.41 12.57
C GLU A 155 1.27 11.71 14.01
N GLY A 156 -0.03 11.81 14.32
CA GLY A 156 -0.51 12.13 15.66
C GLY A 156 -0.15 11.08 16.73
N TRP A 157 -0.10 9.80 16.34
CA TRP A 157 0.35 8.71 17.21
C TRP A 157 1.87 8.75 17.42
N HIS A 158 2.63 9.01 16.37
CA HIS A 158 4.09 9.03 16.40
C HIS A 158 4.60 10.22 17.21
N TRP A 159 4.13 11.43 16.91
CA TRP A 159 4.60 12.67 17.53
C TRP A 159 3.88 13.05 18.82
N GLY A 160 2.76 12.37 19.14
CA GLY A 160 1.96 12.62 20.33
C GLY A 160 1.81 11.36 21.18
N GLY A 161 1.01 10.40 20.69
CA GLY A 161 0.66 9.17 21.42
C GLY A 161 1.87 8.40 21.97
N MET A 162 2.96 8.35 21.22
CA MET A 162 4.20 7.66 21.60
C MET A 162 4.77 8.18 22.92
N HIS A 163 4.66 9.49 23.19
CA HIS A 163 5.12 10.10 24.44
C HIS A 163 4.19 9.81 25.63
N THR A 164 2.95 9.38 25.36
CA THR A 164 1.96 9.04 26.38
C THR A 164 2.10 7.59 26.84
N TRP A 165 2.33 6.65 25.91
CA TRP A 165 2.27 5.21 26.20
C TRP A 165 3.37 4.33 25.58
N GLY A 166 4.37 4.93 24.93
CA GLY A 166 5.43 4.18 24.25
C GLY A 166 5.02 3.66 22.87
N PHE A 167 5.17 2.37 22.60
CA PHE A 167 4.95 1.76 21.27
C PHE A 167 5.80 2.39 20.15
N ALA A 168 7.03 2.82 20.45
CA ALA A 168 7.94 3.42 19.46
C ALA A 168 8.19 2.50 18.25
N TRP A 169 8.32 1.18 18.50
CA TRP A 169 8.50 0.16 17.45
C TRP A 169 7.27 -0.03 16.53
N ARG A 170 6.13 0.58 16.88
CA ARG A 170 4.88 0.62 16.11
C ARG A 170 4.45 2.05 15.77
N LEU A 171 5.38 3.02 15.87
CA LEU A 171 5.13 4.43 15.58
C LEU A 171 3.94 5.00 16.38
N GLY A 172 3.78 4.54 17.63
CA GLY A 172 2.75 5.00 18.56
C GLY A 172 1.41 4.26 18.49
N ILE A 173 1.24 3.24 17.64
CA ILE A 173 0.02 2.41 17.53
C ILE A 173 0.06 1.23 18.51
N PRO A 174 -1.06 0.90 19.20
CA PRO A 174 -1.11 -0.22 20.13
C PRO A 174 -1.04 -1.58 19.42
N GLU A 175 -0.81 -2.63 20.22
CA GLU A 175 -0.95 -4.01 19.76
C GLU A 175 -2.42 -4.47 19.68
N GLN A 176 -2.68 -5.51 18.88
CA GLN A 176 -4.04 -5.95 18.50
C GLN A 176 -4.17 -7.49 18.45
N TYR A 177 -3.33 -8.22 19.19
CA TYR A 177 -3.33 -9.69 19.17
C TYR A 177 -4.62 -10.26 19.78
N ASP A 178 -5.17 -11.30 19.16
CA ASP A 178 -6.32 -12.10 19.63
C ASP A 178 -7.63 -11.34 19.96
N LEU A 179 -7.72 -10.05 19.60
CA LEU A 179 -8.89 -9.22 19.90
C LEU A 179 -10.18 -9.62 19.18
N LEU A 180 -10.11 -10.40 18.10
CA LEU A 180 -11.32 -10.85 17.40
C LEU A 180 -12.15 -11.80 18.27
N GLU A 181 -11.50 -12.76 18.92
CA GLU A 181 -12.18 -13.72 19.79
C GLU A 181 -12.76 -13.01 21.02
N ASP A 182 -11.97 -12.14 21.64
CA ASP A 182 -12.41 -11.29 22.73
C ASP A 182 -13.65 -10.47 22.34
N ALA A 183 -13.61 -9.81 21.18
CA ALA A 183 -14.70 -8.99 20.72
C ALA A 183 -16.00 -9.78 20.47
N LEU A 184 -15.90 -10.96 19.82
CA LEU A 184 -17.05 -11.82 19.58
C LEU A 184 -17.69 -12.34 20.87
N LYS A 185 -16.89 -12.56 21.93
CA LYS A 185 -17.39 -13.01 23.22
C LYS A 185 -17.98 -11.87 24.04
N HIS A 186 -17.34 -10.71 24.09
CA HIS A 186 -17.55 -9.73 25.17
C HIS A 186 -18.04 -8.36 24.71
N THR A 187 -17.82 -7.96 23.46
CA THR A 187 -18.17 -6.59 23.02
C THR A 187 -19.68 -6.39 22.90
N GLU A 188 -20.18 -5.30 23.47
CA GLU A 188 -21.58 -4.87 23.33
C GLU A 188 -21.72 -3.64 22.42
N MET A 189 -20.66 -2.84 22.31
CA MET A 189 -20.58 -1.67 21.46
C MET A 189 -19.16 -1.46 20.92
N ILE A 190 -19.04 -0.99 19.68
CA ILE A 190 -17.80 -0.49 19.08
C ILE A 190 -18.00 0.96 18.66
N VAL A 191 -17.05 1.82 19.05
CA VAL A 191 -16.97 3.20 18.59
C VAL A 191 -15.87 3.30 17.53
N TYR A 192 -16.28 3.54 16.29
CA TYR A 192 -15.41 3.78 15.14
C TYR A 192 -15.13 5.28 15.05
N TRP A 193 -14.00 5.70 15.62
CA TRP A 193 -13.58 7.10 15.59
C TRP A 193 -12.53 7.32 14.50
N SER A 194 -12.83 8.15 13.50
CA SER A 194 -11.98 8.38 12.33
C SER A 194 -11.56 7.06 11.67
N SER A 195 -12.52 6.14 11.53
CA SER A 195 -12.26 4.78 11.10
C SER A 195 -13.25 4.39 10.00
N ASP A 196 -12.70 4.07 8.82
CA ASP A 196 -13.44 3.51 7.68
C ASP A 196 -12.84 2.15 7.22
N PRO A 197 -13.04 1.06 7.99
CA PRO A 197 -12.51 -0.27 7.66
C PRO A 197 -12.87 -0.83 6.28
N GLU A 198 -14.01 -0.47 5.69
CA GLU A 198 -14.40 -0.90 4.33
C GLU A 198 -13.56 -0.23 3.24
N SER A 199 -13.11 1.01 3.48
CA SER A 199 -12.28 1.75 2.53
C SER A 199 -10.79 1.47 2.69
N THR A 200 -10.29 1.58 3.92
CA THR A 200 -8.85 1.51 4.20
C THR A 200 -8.38 0.09 4.43
N THR A 201 -9.26 -0.78 4.92
CA THR A 201 -8.99 -2.21 5.15
C THR A 201 -7.90 -2.45 6.21
N GLY A 202 -7.62 -1.47 7.07
CA GLY A 202 -6.36 -1.39 7.80
C GLY A 202 -5.25 -1.03 6.83
N ILE A 203 -4.69 -2.03 6.14
CA ILE A 203 -3.82 -1.86 4.95
C ILE A 203 -3.64 -3.21 4.24
N TYR A 204 -3.65 -3.21 2.90
CA TYR A 204 -3.39 -4.39 2.05
C TYR A 204 -4.27 -5.63 2.27
N ALA A 205 -5.33 -5.55 3.07
CA ALA A 205 -6.14 -6.68 3.49
C ALA A 205 -7.44 -6.84 2.69
N GLY A 206 -7.69 -6.02 1.67
CA GLY A 206 -8.94 -6.09 0.90
C GLY A 206 -10.17 -6.13 1.80
N GLN A 207 -11.17 -6.96 1.52
CA GLN A 207 -12.41 -6.98 2.29
C GLN A 207 -12.47 -8.09 3.35
N GLU A 208 -11.31 -8.52 3.88
CA GLU A 208 -11.20 -9.63 4.83
C GLU A 208 -11.95 -9.38 6.14
N SER A 209 -12.01 -8.12 6.60
CA SER A 209 -12.63 -7.78 7.88
C SER A 209 -14.15 -7.52 7.79
N THR A 210 -14.71 -7.39 6.59
CA THR A 210 -16.13 -7.06 6.38
C THR A 210 -17.06 -8.08 7.04
N MET A 211 -16.76 -9.38 6.89
CA MET A 211 -17.56 -10.44 7.50
C MET A 211 -17.54 -10.41 9.03
N ARG A 212 -16.43 -9.99 9.63
CA ARG A 212 -16.29 -9.89 11.10
C ARG A 212 -17.25 -8.85 11.67
N ARG A 213 -17.46 -7.74 10.95
CA ARG A 213 -18.46 -6.72 11.31
C ARG A 213 -19.89 -7.25 11.18
N PHE A 214 -20.19 -8.04 10.15
CA PHE A 214 -21.49 -8.71 10.04
C PHE A 214 -21.76 -9.64 11.23
N TRP A 215 -20.78 -10.47 11.63
CA TRP A 215 -20.92 -11.32 12.82
C TRP A 215 -21.21 -10.53 14.09
N LEU A 216 -20.49 -9.43 14.31
CA LEU A 216 -20.73 -8.55 15.45
C LEU A 216 -22.14 -7.93 15.39
N LYS A 217 -22.61 -7.52 14.20
CA LYS A 217 -23.97 -7.00 14.02
C LYS A 217 -25.04 -8.06 14.33
N GLU A 218 -24.84 -9.30 13.89
CA GLU A 218 -25.71 -10.44 14.20
C GLU A 218 -25.72 -10.81 15.69
N LEU A 219 -24.64 -10.49 16.41
CA LEU A 219 -24.55 -10.63 17.86
C LEU A 219 -25.18 -9.45 18.61
N GLY A 220 -25.76 -8.47 17.90
CA GLY A 220 -26.43 -7.31 18.47
C GLY A 220 -25.48 -6.18 18.89
N VAL A 221 -24.20 -6.24 18.52
CA VAL A 221 -23.20 -5.20 18.87
C VAL A 221 -23.58 -3.87 18.24
N LYS A 222 -23.65 -2.82 19.06
CA LYS A 222 -23.92 -1.46 18.60
C LYS A 222 -22.68 -0.86 17.94
N MET A 223 -22.84 -0.22 16.80
CA MET A 223 -21.73 0.39 16.06
C MET A 223 -21.97 1.89 15.90
N ILE A 224 -21.15 2.69 16.58
CA ILE A 224 -21.23 4.15 16.59
C ILE A 224 -20.05 4.69 15.77
N PHE A 225 -20.30 5.67 14.91
CA PHE A 225 -19.27 6.27 14.05
C PHE A 225 -19.10 7.74 14.38
N ILE A 226 -17.84 8.18 14.55
CA ILE A 226 -17.45 9.59 14.74
C ILE A 226 -16.50 9.94 13.61
N ASP A 227 -17.01 10.62 12.60
CA ASP A 227 -16.28 10.95 11.37
C ASP A 227 -16.95 12.15 10.69
N PRO A 228 -16.22 13.21 10.31
CA PRO A 228 -16.81 14.35 9.59
C PRO A 228 -17.52 13.96 8.28
N TYR A 229 -17.12 12.83 7.68
CA TYR A 229 -17.75 12.25 6.51
C TYR A 229 -18.53 10.99 6.89
N TYR A 230 -19.74 10.82 6.35
CA TYR A 230 -20.49 9.58 6.54
C TYR A 230 -19.87 8.46 5.70
N ASN A 231 -18.83 7.85 6.26
CA ASN A 231 -17.90 7.00 5.55
C ASN A 231 -18.51 5.65 5.09
N PHE A 232 -17.79 4.91 4.25
CA PHE A 232 -18.34 3.73 3.60
C PHE A 232 -18.66 2.60 4.57
N THR A 233 -17.93 2.49 5.68
CA THR A 233 -18.28 1.56 6.76
C THR A 233 -19.54 2.03 7.49
N ALA A 234 -19.64 3.32 7.79
CA ALA A 234 -20.80 3.88 8.49
C ALA A 234 -22.10 3.66 7.71
N ILE A 235 -22.09 3.88 6.39
CA ILE A 235 -23.23 3.63 5.49
C ILE A 235 -23.78 2.20 5.64
N ASN A 236 -22.91 1.22 5.85
CA ASN A 236 -23.29 -0.19 5.92
C ASN A 236 -23.64 -0.66 7.34
N PHE A 237 -23.02 -0.09 8.38
CA PHE A 237 -23.03 -0.69 9.72
C PHE A 237 -23.52 0.22 10.85
N ALA A 238 -23.56 1.55 10.64
CA ALA A 238 -23.83 2.50 11.72
C ALA A 238 -25.22 2.33 12.33
N ASP A 239 -25.26 2.21 13.66
CA ASP A 239 -26.47 2.45 14.46
C ASP A 239 -26.64 3.95 14.77
N LYS A 240 -25.51 4.67 14.83
CA LYS A 240 -25.48 6.13 14.97
C LYS A 240 -24.20 6.67 14.34
N TRP A 241 -24.31 7.88 13.81
CA TRP A 241 -23.19 8.66 13.31
C TRP A 241 -23.20 10.07 13.88
N PHE A 242 -22.00 10.56 14.18
CA PHE A 242 -21.69 11.94 14.53
C PHE A 242 -20.68 12.50 13.54
N ALA A 243 -21.01 13.68 13.01
CA ALA A 243 -20.15 14.49 12.17
C ALA A 243 -19.37 15.48 13.02
#